data_AF-A0A7C4MDI4-F1
#
_entry.id   AF-A0A7C4MDI4-F1
#
_cell.length_a   1.000
_cell.length_b   1.000
_cell.length_c   1.000
_cell.angle_alpha   90.00
_cell.angle_beta   90.00
_cell.angle_gamma   90.00
#
_symmetry.space_group_name_H-M   'P 1'
#
loop_
_entity.id
_entity.type
_entity.pdbx_description
1 polymer ?
#
loop_
_entity_poly.entity_id
_entity_poly.type
_entity_poly.pdbx_seq_one_letter_code
_entity_poly.pdbx_strand_id
1 'polypeptide(L)'
;MIESKVKMTKIPKYALLLLLVWLCFNGISINSSHATQEFEENIYVLIFFGFPPGETLLVQNCRLEFKNIPNDNPPINTSLEAFNDAFISAEFGGMGYSMFLNAYYRSSIQIEKAYGYADEIAQEFLRAFNCANLQRIAKSHEIDEITNTIKIKQQFKYPSFVEQILLKYKPKIGFGKFIDDFLKKYVPGDETTGLTDLYYTLQKTYSGFSWNFVIGATVGKPLLAKETEYIIDLNELLNNSLPILASTHRSSIVIEVQKNRIRKIGNSFVTYTLTVKDIDPSGYDIVDTEDYYVRKYEDLTTPLNDVIVKVKVGKTISPPDYPWMAIAIGIIALIVVICVKEGKIKKRNIKRRENFL
;
A
#
# COMPACT_ATOMS: atom_id res chain seq x y z
N MET A 1 47.66 45.30 33.61
CA MET A 1 48.77 44.89 32.73
C MET A 1 48.98 43.39 32.87
N ILE A 2 48.31 42.57 32.06
CA ILE A 2 48.69 41.18 31.76
C ILE A 2 48.35 40.96 30.28
N GLU A 3 49.33 41.12 29.41
CA GLU A 3 49.24 40.69 28.01
C GLU A 3 49.41 39.16 27.96
N SER A 4 48.32 38.45 27.72
CA SER A 4 48.36 37.03 27.38
C SER A 4 48.81 36.87 25.93
N LYS A 5 50.13 36.72 25.70
CA LYS A 5 50.67 36.27 24.40
C LYS A 5 50.26 34.82 24.16
N VAL A 6 49.18 34.62 23.42
CA VAL A 6 48.81 33.31 22.88
C VAL A 6 49.84 32.93 21.81
N LYS A 7 50.74 32.00 22.14
CA LYS A 7 51.60 31.34 21.15
C LYS A 7 50.70 30.51 20.24
N MET A 8 50.49 30.94 19.00
CA MET A 8 49.93 30.09 17.95
C MET A 8 50.86 28.88 17.76
N THR A 9 50.45 27.74 18.28
CA THR A 9 51.04 26.44 18.00
C THR A 9 50.92 26.20 16.50
N LYS A 10 52.07 26.01 15.83
CA LYS A 10 52.14 25.69 14.39
C LYS A 10 51.27 24.46 14.15
N ILE A 11 50.15 24.64 13.45
CA ILE A 11 49.33 23.52 12.96
C ILE A 11 50.28 22.63 12.14
N PRO A 12 50.46 21.35 12.48
CA PRO A 12 51.34 20.48 11.74
C PRO A 12 50.86 20.42 10.28
N LYS A 13 51.78 20.57 9.32
CA LYS A 13 51.46 20.64 7.88
C LYS A 13 50.58 19.49 7.40
N TYR A 14 50.69 18.33 8.05
CA TYR A 14 49.87 17.14 7.80
C TYR A 14 48.40 17.29 8.24
N ALA A 15 48.10 18.07 9.27
CA ALA A 15 46.72 18.35 9.69
C ALA A 15 46.02 19.29 8.72
N LEU A 16 46.73 20.27 8.14
CA LEU A 16 46.19 21.12 7.08
C LEU A 16 45.95 20.31 5.80
N LEU A 17 46.86 19.40 5.46
CA LEU A 17 46.70 18.49 4.33
C LEU A 17 45.51 17.54 4.53
N LEU A 18 45.36 16.95 5.72
CA LEU A 18 44.21 16.10 6.06
C LEU A 18 42.89 16.88 6.02
N LEU A 19 42.88 18.12 6.51
CA LEU A 19 41.71 18.99 6.42
C LEU A 19 41.37 19.34 4.97
N LEU A 20 42.37 19.62 4.13
CA LEU A 20 42.19 19.88 2.70
C LEU A 20 41.71 18.64 1.94
N VAL A 21 42.28 17.46 2.21
CA VAL A 21 41.82 16.20 1.62
C VAL A 21 40.38 15.90 2.06
N TRP A 22 40.05 16.10 3.33
CA TRP A 22 38.69 15.95 3.84
C TRP A 22 37.72 16.97 3.23
N LEU A 23 38.14 18.23 3.04
CA LEU A 23 37.37 19.24 2.31
C LEU A 23 37.24 18.93 0.82
N CYS A 24 38.20 18.26 0.19
CA CYS A 24 38.08 17.79 -1.19
C CYS A 24 37.12 16.60 -1.30
N PHE A 25 37.13 15.66 -0.35
CA PHE A 25 36.16 14.55 -0.31
C PHE A 25 34.73 15.02 0.00
N ASN A 26 34.56 16.09 0.79
CA ASN A 26 33.25 16.72 1.01
C ASN A 26 32.88 17.76 -0.05
N GLY A 27 33.87 18.31 -0.76
CA GLY A 27 33.70 19.32 -1.81
C GLY A 27 33.44 18.72 -3.20
N ILE A 28 33.76 17.44 -3.38
CA ILE A 28 33.13 16.62 -4.42
C ILE A 28 31.74 16.26 -3.90
N SER A 29 30.87 17.27 -3.86
CA SER A 29 29.47 17.07 -4.22
C SER A 29 29.54 16.34 -5.56
N ILE A 30 29.37 15.01 -5.52
CA ILE A 30 28.80 14.32 -6.66
C ILE A 30 27.49 15.08 -6.87
N ASN A 31 27.52 16.04 -7.78
CA ASN A 31 26.34 16.47 -8.48
C ASN A 31 25.82 15.16 -9.05
N SER A 32 24.94 14.49 -8.29
CA SER A 32 23.95 13.64 -8.89
C SER A 32 23.30 14.59 -9.87
N SER A 33 23.72 14.51 -11.13
CA SER A 33 23.01 15.06 -12.25
C SER A 33 21.55 14.88 -11.90
N HIS A 34 20.82 15.99 -11.71
CA HIS A 34 19.41 15.95 -11.35
C HIS A 34 18.79 14.83 -12.17
N ALA A 35 18.54 13.68 -11.54
CA ALA A 35 18.05 12.52 -12.27
C ALA A 35 16.67 12.97 -12.69
N THR A 36 16.55 13.42 -13.94
CA THR A 36 15.28 13.70 -14.56
C THR A 36 14.46 12.46 -14.30
N GLN A 37 13.43 12.61 -13.47
CA GLN A 37 12.65 11.48 -13.01
C GLN A 37 12.08 10.80 -14.26
N GLU A 38 12.57 9.61 -14.55
CA GLU A 38 12.17 8.90 -15.76
C GLU A 38 10.72 8.46 -15.63
N PHE A 39 10.01 8.43 -16.75
CA PHE A 39 8.66 7.90 -16.80
C PHE A 39 8.68 6.41 -16.47
N GLU A 40 7.89 6.00 -15.49
CA GLU A 40 7.75 4.60 -15.09
C GLU A 40 6.30 4.13 -15.24
N GLU A 41 6.12 2.90 -15.66
CA GLU A 41 4.80 2.30 -15.80
C GLU A 41 4.74 0.89 -15.21
N ASN A 42 3.72 0.62 -14.42
CA ASN A 42 3.64 -0.59 -13.61
C ASN A 42 2.24 -1.18 -13.69
N ILE A 43 2.18 -2.49 -13.83
CA ILE A 43 0.95 -3.27 -13.66
C ILE A 43 1.08 -4.04 -12.35
N TYR A 44 0.11 -3.89 -11.46
CA TYR A 44 0.00 -4.68 -10.24
C TYR A 44 -1.18 -5.62 -10.35
N VAL A 45 -0.97 -6.89 -10.05
CA VAL A 45 -1.99 -7.92 -9.90
C VAL A 45 -1.98 -8.37 -8.45
N LEU A 46 -3.05 -8.07 -7.70
CA LEU A 46 -3.18 -8.49 -6.31
C LEU A 46 -4.27 -9.55 -6.18
N ILE A 47 -3.93 -10.68 -5.59
CA ILE A 47 -4.84 -11.82 -5.37
C ILE A 47 -4.95 -12.06 -3.86
N PHE A 48 -6.15 -11.87 -3.32
CA PHE A 48 -6.38 -11.94 -1.87
C PHE A 48 -7.82 -12.35 -1.53
N PHE A 49 -8.11 -12.58 -0.24
CA PHE A 49 -9.47 -12.90 0.20
C PHE A 49 -10.28 -11.66 0.59
N GLY A 50 -11.48 -11.52 0.04
CA GLY A 50 -12.46 -10.50 0.41
C GLY A 50 -13.57 -11.06 1.29
N PHE A 51 -14.01 -10.27 2.27
CA PHE A 51 -15.04 -10.67 3.24
C PHE A 51 -16.18 -9.65 3.37
N PRO A 52 -16.89 -9.32 2.27
CA PRO A 52 -18.11 -8.52 2.40
C PRO A 52 -19.14 -9.24 3.29
N PRO A 53 -20.14 -8.51 3.84
CA PRO A 53 -21.21 -9.12 4.63
C PRO A 53 -21.90 -10.25 3.85
N GLY A 54 -22.04 -11.43 4.47
CA GLY A 54 -22.74 -12.58 3.88
C GLY A 54 -21.92 -13.45 2.93
N GLU A 55 -20.77 -12.98 2.43
CA GLU A 55 -20.00 -13.70 1.41
C GLU A 55 -18.50 -13.79 1.74
N THR A 56 -17.82 -14.69 1.04
CA THR A 56 -16.36 -14.78 1.01
C THR A 56 -15.92 -14.97 -0.43
N LEU A 57 -15.04 -14.08 -0.89
CA LEU A 57 -14.65 -13.96 -2.28
C LEU A 57 -13.14 -14.17 -2.42
N LEU A 58 -12.72 -14.83 -3.49
CA LEU A 58 -11.38 -14.64 -4.05
C LEU A 58 -11.41 -13.33 -4.83
N VAL A 59 -10.62 -12.38 -4.39
CA VAL A 59 -10.52 -11.05 -4.99
C VAL A 59 -9.29 -10.98 -5.87
N GLN A 60 -9.49 -10.48 -7.09
CA GLN A 60 -8.44 -10.22 -8.07
C GLN A 60 -8.49 -8.72 -8.39
N ASN A 61 -7.46 -8.00 -7.98
CA ASN A 61 -7.31 -6.58 -8.28
C ASN A 61 -6.24 -6.43 -9.37
N CYS A 62 -6.52 -5.58 -10.35
CA CYS A 62 -5.54 -5.16 -11.34
C CYS A 62 -5.44 -3.64 -11.29
N ARG A 63 -4.21 -3.13 -11.18
CA ARG A 63 -3.91 -1.69 -11.10
C ARG A 63 -2.85 -1.31 -12.10
N LEU A 64 -3.12 -0.30 -12.90
CA LEU A 64 -2.14 0.39 -13.74
C LEU A 64 -1.66 1.65 -12.99
N GLU A 65 -0.35 1.76 -12.79
CA GLU A 65 0.28 2.90 -12.16
C GLU A 65 1.33 3.50 -13.08
N PHE A 66 1.24 4.80 -13.28
CA PHE A 66 2.14 5.59 -14.12
C PHE A 66 2.77 6.67 -13.26
N LYS A 67 4.10 6.72 -13.20
CA LYS A 67 4.85 7.69 -12.43
C LYS A 67 5.62 8.63 -13.33
N ASN A 68 5.73 9.89 -12.92
CA ASN A 68 6.46 10.93 -13.64
C ASN A 68 5.95 11.11 -15.08
N ILE A 69 4.63 11.24 -15.25
CA ILE A 69 3.98 11.30 -16.56
C ILE A 69 4.52 12.47 -17.39
N PRO A 70 5.08 12.19 -18.59
CA PRO A 70 5.65 13.21 -19.44
C PRO A 70 4.57 13.87 -20.30
N ASN A 71 4.51 15.21 -20.25
CA ASN A 71 3.60 16.05 -21.04
C ASN A 71 2.09 15.79 -20.78
N ASP A 72 1.22 16.68 -21.29
CA ASP A 72 -0.24 16.59 -21.18
C ASP A 72 -0.81 16.41 -19.75
N ASN A 73 -0.10 16.94 -18.75
CA ASN A 73 -0.54 16.87 -17.35
C ASN A 73 -1.66 17.88 -17.02
N PRO A 74 -2.43 17.65 -15.94
CA PRO A 74 -3.40 18.63 -15.46
C PRO A 74 -2.75 20.01 -15.23
N PRO A 75 -3.30 21.11 -15.81
CA PRO A 75 -2.70 22.43 -15.72
C PRO A 75 -2.99 23.09 -14.37
N ILE A 76 -2.15 22.79 -13.38
CA ILE A 76 -2.19 23.36 -12.03
C ILE A 76 -1.19 24.51 -11.92
N ASN A 77 -1.60 25.64 -11.33
CA ASN A 77 -0.67 26.71 -11.02
C ASN A 77 0.16 26.38 -9.78
N THR A 78 1.30 25.72 -9.98
CA THR A 78 2.21 25.33 -8.89
C THR A 78 3.06 26.48 -8.34
N SER A 79 2.86 27.72 -8.82
CA SER A 79 3.55 28.90 -8.29
C SER A 79 2.89 29.46 -7.02
N LEU A 80 1.71 28.97 -6.63
CA LEU A 80 1.02 29.42 -5.41
C LEU A 80 1.84 29.08 -4.16
N GLU A 81 1.70 29.89 -3.12
CA GLU A 81 2.38 29.66 -1.84
C GLU A 81 2.03 28.28 -1.27
N ALA A 82 0.78 27.83 -1.46
CA ALA A 82 0.27 26.53 -1.03
C ALA A 82 1.07 25.32 -1.55
N PHE A 83 1.71 25.42 -2.72
CA PHE A 83 2.58 24.37 -3.28
C PHE A 83 4.06 24.56 -2.92
N ASN A 84 4.41 25.72 -2.36
CA ASN A 84 5.79 26.13 -2.16
C ASN A 84 6.22 26.10 -0.69
N ASP A 85 5.30 26.33 0.25
CA ASP A 85 5.55 26.25 1.68
C ASP A 85 5.10 24.89 2.26
N ALA A 86 6.06 24.14 2.79
CA ALA A 86 5.88 22.83 3.45
C ALA A 86 5.13 21.72 2.67
N PHE A 87 4.67 21.97 1.44
CA PHE A 87 3.96 21.01 0.59
C PHE A 87 4.82 19.79 0.24
N ILE A 88 4.20 18.61 0.30
CA ILE A 88 4.79 17.32 -0.04
C ILE A 88 4.10 16.76 -1.30
N SER A 89 2.78 16.58 -1.23
CA SER A 89 1.99 16.03 -2.33
C SER A 89 0.51 16.34 -2.18
N ALA A 90 -0.24 16.23 -3.27
CA ALA A 90 -1.68 16.28 -3.30
C ALA A 90 -2.24 15.16 -4.18
N GLU A 91 -3.13 14.35 -3.62
CA GLU A 91 -3.86 13.30 -4.33
C GLU A 91 -5.28 13.78 -4.61
N PHE A 92 -5.75 13.63 -5.84
CA PHE A 92 -7.09 14.00 -6.25
C PHE A 92 -7.69 12.95 -7.16
N GLY A 93 -8.89 12.48 -6.83
CA GLY A 93 -9.55 11.47 -7.64
C GLY A 93 -10.88 10.98 -7.09
N GLY A 94 -11.36 9.90 -7.69
CA GLY A 94 -12.57 9.20 -7.31
C GLY A 94 -12.25 7.84 -6.67
N MET A 95 -12.91 7.55 -5.55
CA MET A 95 -12.92 6.23 -4.93
C MET A 95 -14.34 5.92 -4.44
N GLY A 96 -14.94 4.85 -4.96
CA GLY A 96 -16.35 4.54 -4.71
C GLY A 96 -17.27 5.67 -5.15
N TYR A 97 -18.12 6.18 -4.24
CA TYR A 97 -19.12 7.22 -4.50
C TYR A 97 -18.71 8.63 -4.04
N SER A 98 -17.41 8.91 -3.92
CA SER A 98 -16.94 10.24 -3.51
C SER A 98 -15.68 10.66 -4.25
N MET A 99 -15.59 11.95 -4.54
CA MET A 99 -14.35 12.57 -4.96
C MET A 99 -13.59 13.03 -3.74
N PHE A 100 -12.28 12.88 -3.75
CA PHE A 100 -11.43 13.26 -2.63
C PHE A 100 -10.27 14.14 -3.08
N LEU A 101 -9.78 14.93 -2.13
CA LEU A 101 -8.48 15.56 -2.17
C LEU A 101 -7.75 15.31 -0.86
N ASN A 102 -6.58 14.70 -0.94
CA ASN A 102 -5.68 14.55 0.19
C ASN A 102 -4.45 15.42 -0.05
N ALA A 103 -4.25 16.47 0.73
CA ALA A 103 -3.04 17.29 0.67
C ALA A 103 -2.13 16.99 1.85
N TYR A 104 -0.85 16.76 1.58
CA TYR A 104 0.16 16.37 2.55
C TYR A 104 1.19 17.48 2.70
N TYR A 105 1.46 17.87 3.94
CA TYR A 105 2.40 18.93 4.31
C TYR A 105 3.33 18.45 5.41
N ARG A 106 4.50 19.08 5.57
CA ARG A 106 5.36 18.87 6.73
C ARG A 106 4.70 19.45 7.99
N SER A 107 4.81 18.80 9.13
CA SER A 107 4.24 19.29 10.40
C SER A 107 4.86 20.59 10.93
N SER A 108 5.86 21.17 10.26
CA SER A 108 6.38 22.50 10.57
C SER A 108 5.37 23.62 10.30
N ILE A 109 4.32 23.35 9.53
CA ILE A 109 3.25 24.31 9.25
C ILE A 109 2.12 24.20 10.27
N GLN A 110 1.50 25.32 10.62
CA GLN A 110 0.30 25.35 11.45
C GLN A 110 -0.90 24.74 10.72
N ILE A 111 -1.79 24.07 11.46
CA ILE A 111 -2.95 23.35 10.90
C ILE A 111 -3.90 24.29 10.17
N GLU A 112 -4.14 25.49 10.71
CA GLU A 112 -4.99 26.50 10.10
C GLU A 112 -4.44 26.96 8.74
N LYS A 113 -3.11 27.11 8.65
CA LYS A 113 -2.42 27.46 7.39
C LYS A 113 -2.49 26.30 6.40
N ALA A 114 -2.27 25.06 6.86
CA ALA A 114 -2.44 23.86 6.02
C ALA A 114 -3.87 23.73 5.48
N TYR A 115 -4.88 24.10 6.28
CA TYR A 115 -6.27 24.13 5.84
C TYR A 115 -6.54 25.17 4.75
N GLY A 116 -5.94 26.36 4.85
CA GLY A 116 -6.02 27.40 3.83
C GLY A 116 -5.36 26.94 2.52
N TYR A 117 -4.14 26.41 2.61
CA TYR A 117 -3.44 25.85 1.46
C TYR A 117 -4.20 24.71 0.79
N ALA A 118 -4.79 23.80 1.56
CA ALA A 118 -5.58 22.72 0.99
C ALA A 118 -6.82 23.24 0.24
N ASP A 119 -7.40 24.37 0.65
CA ASP A 119 -8.52 25.00 -0.06
C ASP A 119 -8.06 25.62 -1.39
N GLU A 120 -6.90 26.30 -1.42
CA GLU A 120 -6.30 26.81 -2.65
C GLU A 120 -5.93 25.69 -3.63
N ILE A 121 -5.27 24.64 -3.14
CA ILE A 121 -4.94 23.45 -3.94
C ILE A 121 -6.21 22.82 -4.48
N ALA A 122 -7.25 22.65 -3.65
CA ALA A 122 -8.51 22.08 -4.12
C ALA A 122 -9.15 22.90 -5.23
N GLN A 123 -9.13 24.23 -5.16
CA GLN A 123 -9.64 25.08 -6.24
C GLN A 123 -8.85 24.90 -7.54
N GLU A 124 -7.53 24.79 -7.46
CA GLU A 124 -6.70 24.54 -8.65
C GLU A 124 -7.01 23.18 -9.29
N PHE A 125 -7.14 22.11 -8.49
CA PHE A 125 -7.52 20.79 -8.98
C PHE A 125 -8.92 20.80 -9.59
N LEU A 126 -9.91 21.34 -8.88
CA LEU A 126 -11.27 21.46 -9.39
C LEU A 126 -11.30 22.29 -10.69
N ARG A 127 -10.48 23.34 -10.83
CA ARG A 127 -10.40 24.10 -12.09
C ARG A 127 -9.76 23.28 -13.22
N ALA A 128 -8.61 22.65 -12.99
CA ALA A 128 -7.87 21.90 -14.00
C ALA A 128 -8.68 20.73 -14.59
N PHE A 129 -9.56 20.16 -13.78
CA PHE A 129 -10.47 19.08 -14.10
C PHE A 129 -11.90 19.55 -14.47
N ASN A 130 -12.14 20.87 -14.60
CA ASN A 130 -13.44 21.44 -14.97
C ASN A 130 -14.61 21.05 -14.02
N CYS A 131 -14.29 20.99 -12.72
CA CYS A 131 -15.14 20.62 -11.60
C CYS A 131 -15.34 21.75 -10.57
N ALA A 132 -15.10 23.01 -10.94
CA ALA A 132 -15.09 24.15 -10.01
C ALA A 132 -16.37 24.31 -9.17
N ASN A 133 -17.50 23.80 -9.64
CA ASN A 133 -18.80 23.90 -8.98
C ASN A 133 -19.12 22.73 -8.04
N LEU A 134 -18.20 21.79 -7.82
CA LEU A 134 -18.46 20.67 -6.93
C LEU A 134 -18.55 21.11 -5.47
N GLN A 135 -19.63 20.71 -4.80
CA GLN A 135 -19.84 20.99 -3.40
C GLN A 135 -18.94 20.10 -2.53
N ARG A 136 -18.19 20.74 -1.62
CA ARG A 136 -17.48 20.04 -0.55
C ARG A 136 -18.47 19.51 0.49
N ILE A 137 -18.35 18.24 0.82
CA ILE A 137 -19.21 17.52 1.77
C ILE A 137 -18.52 17.27 3.11
N ALA A 138 -17.21 17.12 3.13
CA ALA A 138 -16.45 16.92 4.37
C ALA A 138 -15.04 17.53 4.28
N LYS A 139 -14.50 17.88 5.45
CA LYS A 139 -13.12 18.36 5.63
C LYS A 139 -12.61 17.85 6.97
N SER A 140 -11.42 17.26 6.99
CA SER A 140 -10.75 16.81 8.21
C SER A 140 -9.23 16.85 8.06
N HIS A 141 -8.51 16.52 9.14
CA HIS A 141 -7.07 16.36 9.09
C HIS A 141 -6.62 15.15 9.92
N GLU A 142 -5.43 14.65 9.60
CA GLU A 142 -4.70 13.64 10.35
C GLU A 142 -3.25 14.11 10.49
N ILE A 143 -2.62 13.74 11.60
CA ILE A 143 -1.19 14.00 11.84
C ILE A 143 -0.52 12.63 11.95
N ASP A 144 0.48 12.42 11.11
CA ASP A 144 1.35 11.25 11.19
C ASP A 144 2.65 11.67 11.86
N GLU A 145 2.82 11.24 13.11
CA GLU A 145 4.00 11.53 13.93
C GLU A 145 5.26 10.81 13.42
N ILE A 146 5.11 9.67 12.72
CA ILE A 146 6.24 8.88 12.22
C ILE A 146 6.87 9.58 11.03
N THR A 147 6.03 10.02 10.07
CA THR A 147 6.50 10.75 8.89
C THR A 147 6.64 12.25 9.13
N ASN A 148 6.18 12.73 10.29
CA ASN A 148 6.07 14.15 10.66
C ASN A 148 5.31 14.94 9.59
N THR A 149 4.13 14.44 9.22
CA THR A 149 3.28 15.04 8.19
C THR A 149 1.87 15.37 8.70
N ILE A 150 1.29 16.42 8.12
CA ILE A 150 -0.11 16.79 8.26
C ILE A 150 -0.81 16.43 6.96
N LYS A 151 -1.85 15.61 7.05
CA LYS A 151 -2.73 15.27 5.94
C LYS A 151 -4.04 16.03 6.09
N ILE A 152 -4.38 16.90 5.15
CA ILE A 152 -5.70 17.51 5.06
C ILE A 152 -6.54 16.71 4.07
N LYS A 153 -7.68 16.19 4.53
CA LYS A 153 -8.64 15.45 3.72
C LYS A 153 -9.83 16.34 3.37
N GLN A 154 -10.17 16.42 2.09
CA GLN A 154 -11.40 17.04 1.61
C GLN A 154 -12.19 16.03 0.78
N GLN A 155 -13.52 16.03 0.93
CA GLN A 155 -14.41 15.21 0.12
C GLN A 155 -15.41 16.10 -0.61
N PHE A 156 -15.68 15.74 -1.86
CA PHE A 156 -16.60 16.43 -2.74
C PHE A 156 -17.67 15.46 -3.23
N LYS A 157 -18.87 16.00 -3.53
CA LYS A 157 -19.95 15.21 -4.13
C LYS A 157 -19.48 14.61 -5.46
N TYR A 158 -19.76 13.33 -5.67
CA TYR A 158 -19.37 12.59 -6.88
C TYR A 158 -20.27 12.97 -8.07
N PRO A 159 -19.73 13.58 -9.13
CA PRO A 159 -20.49 13.82 -10.35
C PRO A 159 -20.60 12.53 -11.17
N SER A 160 -21.68 12.37 -11.93
CA SER A 160 -21.90 11.20 -12.81
C SER A 160 -20.96 11.10 -14.02
N PHE A 161 -20.00 12.02 -14.14
CA PHE A 161 -19.07 12.13 -15.28
C PHE A 161 -17.61 12.19 -14.82
N VAL A 162 -17.31 11.77 -13.58
CA VAL A 162 -15.99 11.93 -12.97
C VAL A 162 -14.90 11.16 -13.71
N GLU A 163 -15.24 10.01 -14.29
CA GLU A 163 -14.32 9.16 -15.04
C GLU A 163 -13.82 9.93 -16.25
N GLN A 164 -14.73 10.52 -17.03
CA GLN A 164 -14.38 11.29 -18.23
C GLN A 164 -13.45 12.45 -17.90
N ILE A 165 -13.66 13.09 -16.74
CA ILE A 165 -12.83 14.18 -16.26
C ILE A 165 -11.43 13.71 -15.90
N LEU A 166 -11.32 12.70 -15.04
CA LEU A 166 -10.02 12.22 -14.54
C LEU A 166 -9.24 11.53 -15.67
N LEU A 167 -9.90 10.87 -16.61
CA LEU A 167 -9.26 10.22 -17.74
C LEU A 167 -8.78 11.18 -18.83
N LYS A 168 -9.08 12.48 -18.73
CA LYS A 168 -8.70 13.49 -19.74
C LYS A 168 -7.20 13.52 -20.05
N TYR A 169 -6.38 13.37 -19.02
CA TYR A 169 -4.91 13.49 -19.08
C TYR A 169 -4.21 12.13 -18.92
N LYS A 170 -4.92 11.02 -19.17
CA LYS A 170 -4.36 9.68 -19.00
C LYS A 170 -3.22 9.41 -20.00
N PRO A 171 -2.20 8.60 -19.63
CA PRO A 171 -1.19 8.14 -20.57
C PRO A 171 -1.80 7.36 -21.74
N LYS A 172 -1.29 7.59 -22.97
CA LYS A 172 -1.75 6.92 -24.21
C LYS A 172 -0.72 5.98 -24.84
N ILE A 173 0.48 5.91 -24.25
CA ILE A 173 1.61 5.10 -24.70
C ILE A 173 1.88 3.98 -23.68
N GLY A 174 2.72 3.01 -24.05
CA GLY A 174 3.03 1.87 -23.18
C GLY A 174 1.77 1.13 -22.71
N PHE A 175 1.70 0.85 -21.41
CA PHE A 175 0.53 0.28 -20.73
C PHE A 175 -0.68 1.20 -20.71
N GLY A 176 -0.50 2.50 -20.99
CA GLY A 176 -1.59 3.46 -21.16
C GLY A 176 -2.56 3.05 -22.27
N LYS A 177 -2.09 2.28 -23.25
CA LYS A 177 -2.94 1.70 -24.32
C LYS A 177 -4.00 0.74 -23.79
N PHE A 178 -3.78 0.10 -22.63
CA PHE A 178 -4.74 -0.83 -22.04
C PHE A 178 -5.88 -0.13 -21.29
N ILE A 179 -5.77 1.16 -20.97
CA ILE A 179 -6.73 1.83 -20.10
C ILE A 179 -8.15 1.79 -20.68
N ASP A 180 -8.31 2.01 -21.99
CA ASP A 180 -9.65 1.99 -22.61
C ASP A 180 -10.29 0.60 -22.57
N ASP A 181 -9.53 -0.44 -22.86
CA ASP A 181 -10.04 -1.81 -22.83
C ASP A 181 -10.32 -2.28 -21.40
N PHE A 182 -9.43 -1.91 -20.46
CA PHE A 182 -9.62 -2.11 -19.03
C PHE A 182 -10.94 -1.50 -18.56
N LEU A 183 -11.18 -0.22 -18.88
CA LEU A 183 -12.42 0.47 -18.51
C LEU A 183 -13.67 -0.20 -19.09
N LYS A 184 -13.64 -0.66 -20.35
CA LYS A 184 -14.79 -1.38 -20.95
C LYS A 184 -15.17 -2.64 -20.17
N LYS A 185 -14.21 -3.31 -19.51
CA LYS A 185 -14.47 -4.50 -18.70
C LYS A 185 -15.09 -4.16 -17.35
N TYR A 186 -14.60 -3.12 -16.68
CA TYR A 186 -14.95 -2.83 -15.28
C TYR A 186 -15.99 -1.70 -15.09
N VAL A 187 -16.34 -0.98 -16.16
CA VAL A 187 -17.36 0.07 -16.18
C VAL A 187 -18.40 -0.24 -17.28
N PRO A 188 -19.21 -1.30 -17.13
CA PRO A 188 -20.28 -1.58 -18.09
C PRO A 188 -21.45 -0.62 -17.87
N GLY A 189 -21.63 0.35 -18.78
CA GLY A 189 -22.73 1.32 -18.70
C GLY A 189 -22.44 2.47 -17.72
N ASP A 190 -23.45 2.89 -16.94
CA ASP A 190 -23.35 4.02 -16.01
C ASP A 190 -22.91 3.62 -14.58
N GLU A 191 -22.49 2.35 -14.38
CA GLU A 191 -22.11 1.82 -13.07
C GLU A 191 -20.59 1.54 -12.98
N THR A 192 -19.96 1.96 -11.87
CA THR A 192 -18.51 1.89 -11.63
C THR A 192 -18.13 0.88 -10.56
N THR A 193 -19.00 -0.12 -10.31
CA THR A 193 -18.90 -1.03 -9.15
C THR A 193 -17.59 -1.83 -9.06
N GLY A 194 -16.85 -1.97 -10.17
CA GLY A 194 -15.54 -2.61 -10.21
C GLY A 194 -14.33 -1.68 -10.00
N LEU A 195 -14.45 -0.36 -10.21
CA LEU A 195 -13.32 0.57 -10.09
C LEU A 195 -12.97 0.83 -8.61
N THR A 196 -11.72 0.57 -8.25
CA THR A 196 -11.20 0.80 -6.89
C THR A 196 -10.34 2.04 -6.80
N ASP A 197 -9.65 2.40 -7.88
CA ASP A 197 -8.68 3.48 -7.89
C ASP A 197 -8.87 4.29 -9.18
N LEU A 198 -9.03 5.60 -9.06
CA LEU A 198 -8.92 6.52 -10.18
C LEU A 198 -8.49 7.89 -9.65
N TYR A 199 -7.19 8.16 -9.65
CA TYR A 199 -6.67 9.39 -9.07
C TYR A 199 -5.34 9.82 -9.69
N TYR A 200 -5.06 11.12 -9.54
CA TYR A 200 -3.74 11.70 -9.79
C TYR A 200 -3.09 12.12 -8.49
N THR A 201 -1.78 12.04 -8.46
CA THR A 201 -0.95 12.59 -7.39
C THR A 201 0.02 13.59 -7.98
N LEU A 202 -0.07 14.84 -7.54
CA LEU A 202 0.96 15.86 -7.77
C LEU A 202 1.95 15.79 -6.61
N GLN A 203 3.22 15.53 -6.90
CA GLN A 203 4.26 15.40 -5.90
C GLN A 203 5.33 16.47 -6.09
N LYS A 204 5.79 17.06 -4.99
CA LYS A 204 6.96 17.94 -4.99
C LYS A 204 8.24 17.13 -5.02
N THR A 205 9.14 17.52 -5.90
CA THR A 205 10.44 16.86 -6.13
C THR A 205 11.56 17.89 -5.96
N TYR A 206 12.81 17.45 -5.96
CA TYR A 206 13.95 18.37 -5.86
C TYR A 206 14.07 19.33 -7.05
N SER A 207 13.58 18.92 -8.23
CA SER A 207 13.69 19.70 -9.47
C SER A 207 12.38 20.36 -9.90
N GLY A 208 11.32 20.27 -9.10
CA GLY A 208 10.01 20.83 -9.44
C GLY A 208 8.87 19.93 -8.99
N PHE A 209 7.98 19.56 -9.91
CA PHE A 209 6.81 18.73 -9.64
C PHE A 209 6.72 17.57 -10.61
N SER A 210 6.18 16.44 -10.14
CA SER A 210 5.88 15.29 -10.97
C SER A 210 4.44 14.83 -10.74
N TRP A 211 3.88 14.21 -11.79
CA TRP A 211 2.54 13.66 -11.77
C TRP A 211 2.59 12.15 -11.82
N ASN A 212 1.80 11.54 -10.95
CA ASN A 212 1.49 10.12 -10.99
C ASN A 212 0.00 9.96 -11.29
N PHE A 213 -0.34 8.91 -12.02
CA PHE A 213 -1.72 8.52 -12.34
C PHE A 213 -1.91 7.06 -11.99
N VAL A 214 -3.01 6.76 -11.32
CA VAL A 214 -3.37 5.40 -10.93
C VAL A 214 -4.80 5.12 -11.35
N ILE A 215 -4.98 3.97 -12.00
CA ILE A 215 -6.29 3.39 -12.24
C ILE A 215 -6.28 1.92 -11.83
N GLY A 216 -7.29 1.48 -11.10
CA GLY A 216 -7.39 0.13 -10.57
C GLY A 216 -8.82 -0.35 -10.51
N ALA A 217 -8.99 -1.66 -10.70
CA ALA A 217 -10.27 -2.32 -10.65
C ALA A 217 -10.15 -3.70 -10.01
N THR A 218 -11.28 -4.16 -9.48
CA THR A 218 -11.38 -5.40 -8.73
C THR A 218 -12.52 -6.26 -9.24
N VAL A 219 -12.27 -7.56 -9.35
CA VAL A 219 -13.31 -8.59 -9.53
C VAL A 219 -13.24 -9.61 -8.40
N GLY A 220 -14.41 -10.01 -7.91
CA GLY A 220 -14.56 -11.04 -6.89
C GLY A 220 -15.19 -12.30 -7.48
N LYS A 221 -14.64 -13.46 -7.17
CA LYS A 221 -15.26 -14.77 -7.46
C LYS A 221 -15.65 -15.43 -6.13
N PRO A 222 -16.89 -15.92 -5.96
CA PRO A 222 -17.27 -16.61 -4.73
C PRO A 222 -16.40 -17.83 -4.50
N LEU A 223 -16.03 -18.07 -3.24
CA LEU A 223 -15.31 -19.29 -2.89
C LEU A 223 -16.25 -20.49 -2.96
N LEU A 224 -15.83 -21.52 -3.69
CA LEU A 224 -16.54 -22.79 -3.69
C LEU A 224 -16.26 -23.56 -2.40
N ALA A 225 -17.21 -24.40 -1.97
CA ALA A 225 -17.12 -25.14 -0.70
C ALA A 225 -16.03 -26.22 -0.69
N LYS A 226 -15.51 -26.61 -1.86
CA LYS A 226 -14.43 -27.59 -2.02
C LYS A 226 -13.14 -26.88 -2.40
N GLU A 227 -12.00 -27.50 -2.08
CA GLU A 227 -10.71 -27.03 -2.59
C GLU A 227 -10.78 -26.87 -4.11
N THR A 228 -10.54 -25.66 -4.58
CA THR A 228 -10.72 -25.27 -5.98
C THR A 228 -9.48 -24.57 -6.47
N GLU A 229 -9.09 -24.88 -7.70
CA GLU A 229 -8.02 -24.19 -8.40
C GLU A 229 -8.61 -23.04 -9.23
N TYR A 230 -7.96 -21.89 -9.16
CA TYR A 230 -8.30 -20.69 -9.91
C TYR A 230 -7.13 -20.33 -10.81
N ILE A 231 -7.44 -20.09 -12.08
CA ILE A 231 -6.52 -19.54 -13.07
C ILE A 231 -6.84 -18.05 -13.17
N ILE A 232 -5.83 -17.22 -12.96
CA ILE A 232 -5.89 -15.77 -13.14
C ILE A 232 -4.99 -15.43 -14.32
N ASP A 233 -5.58 -14.83 -15.34
CA ASP A 233 -4.88 -14.38 -16.54
C ASP A 233 -4.84 -12.85 -16.57
N LEU A 234 -3.64 -12.28 -16.61
CA LEU A 234 -3.47 -10.83 -16.69
C LEU A 234 -4.08 -10.24 -17.97
N ASN A 235 -4.02 -10.92 -19.12
CA ASN A 235 -4.64 -10.43 -20.34
C ASN A 235 -6.16 -10.38 -20.21
N GLU A 236 -6.76 -11.38 -19.55
CA GLU A 236 -8.17 -11.33 -19.20
C GLU A 236 -8.47 -10.11 -18.31
N LEU A 237 -7.68 -9.84 -17.28
CA LEU A 237 -7.85 -8.68 -16.40
C LEU A 237 -7.68 -7.34 -17.13
N LEU A 238 -6.79 -7.26 -18.11
CA LEU A 238 -6.60 -6.07 -18.94
C LEU A 238 -7.63 -5.93 -20.06
N ASN A 239 -8.52 -6.93 -20.24
CA ASN A 239 -9.43 -7.04 -21.37
C ASN A 239 -8.68 -6.99 -22.73
N ASN A 240 -7.52 -7.64 -22.76
CA ASN A 240 -6.59 -7.64 -23.88
C ASN A 240 -6.46 -9.06 -24.43
N SER A 241 -6.35 -9.21 -25.75
CA SER A 241 -6.16 -10.50 -26.43
C SER A 241 -4.81 -10.64 -27.13
N LEU A 242 -3.97 -9.62 -27.04
CA LEU A 242 -2.63 -9.58 -27.63
C LEU A 242 -1.57 -9.75 -26.54
N PRO A 243 -0.33 -10.11 -26.88
CA PRO A 243 0.78 -10.07 -25.91
C PRO A 243 0.90 -8.70 -25.24
N ILE A 244 1.25 -8.70 -23.96
CA ILE A 244 1.62 -7.47 -23.24
C ILE A 244 2.90 -6.96 -23.89
N LEU A 245 2.76 -5.83 -24.59
CA LEU A 245 3.83 -5.29 -25.43
C LEU A 245 5.05 -4.89 -24.59
N ALA A 246 6.23 -5.04 -25.20
CA ALA A 246 7.44 -4.45 -24.66
C ALA A 246 7.26 -2.93 -24.53
N SER A 247 7.78 -2.37 -23.44
CA SER A 247 7.84 -0.93 -23.26
C SER A 247 9.21 -0.38 -23.59
N THR A 248 9.23 0.82 -24.16
CA THR A 248 10.45 1.63 -24.34
C THR A 248 10.82 2.42 -23.08
N HIS A 249 10.03 2.31 -22.01
CA HIS A 249 10.20 2.99 -20.74
C HIS A 249 10.45 1.98 -19.61
N ARG A 250 10.84 2.50 -18.44
CA ARG A 250 10.99 1.66 -17.25
C ARG A 250 9.63 1.08 -16.89
N SER A 251 9.51 -0.23 -17.05
CA SER A 251 8.22 -0.92 -16.97
C SER A 251 8.34 -2.15 -16.08
N SER A 252 7.30 -2.42 -15.30
CA SER A 252 7.25 -3.65 -14.52
C SER A 252 5.86 -4.22 -14.37
N ILE A 253 5.79 -5.54 -14.16
CA ILE A 253 4.59 -6.25 -13.73
C ILE A 253 4.90 -6.84 -12.37
N VAL A 254 4.03 -6.59 -11.39
CA VAL A 254 4.15 -7.10 -10.02
C VAL A 254 2.92 -7.94 -9.71
N ILE A 255 3.15 -9.19 -9.31
CA ILE A 255 2.11 -10.11 -8.87
C ILE A 255 2.27 -10.30 -7.37
N GLU A 256 1.23 -9.99 -6.63
CA GLU A 256 1.16 -10.17 -5.18
C GLU A 256 0.02 -11.13 -4.84
N VAL A 257 0.34 -12.19 -4.08
CA VAL A 257 -0.63 -13.18 -3.62
C VAL A 257 -0.59 -13.26 -2.10
N GLN A 258 -1.73 -12.97 -1.46
CA GLN A 258 -1.91 -13.19 -0.03
C GLN A 258 -2.10 -14.70 0.23
N LYS A 259 -1.12 -15.35 0.86
CA LYS A 259 -1.14 -16.79 1.13
C LYS A 259 -2.13 -17.19 2.21
N ASN A 260 -2.28 -16.40 3.27
CA ASN A 260 -3.10 -16.79 4.42
C ASN A 260 -3.97 -15.64 4.91
N ARG A 261 -5.20 -15.97 5.32
CA ARG A 261 -6.07 -15.02 6.03
C ARG A 261 -6.98 -15.71 7.02
N ILE A 262 -6.96 -15.24 8.27
CA ILE A 262 -7.77 -15.78 9.37
C ILE A 262 -8.99 -14.89 9.58
N ARG A 263 -10.18 -15.51 9.68
CA ARG A 263 -11.44 -14.84 10.00
C ARG A 263 -12.14 -15.56 11.14
N LYS A 264 -12.64 -14.81 12.12
CA LYS A 264 -13.52 -15.35 13.17
C LYS A 264 -14.95 -15.49 12.63
N ILE A 265 -15.54 -16.67 12.73
CA ILE A 265 -16.93 -16.96 12.34
C ILE A 265 -17.63 -17.61 13.53
N GLY A 266 -18.54 -16.87 14.16
CA GLY A 266 -19.13 -17.27 15.44
C GLY A 266 -18.04 -17.45 16.50
N ASN A 267 -17.97 -18.66 17.06
CA ASN A 267 -16.96 -19.02 18.08
C ASN A 267 -15.69 -19.65 17.49
N SER A 268 -15.65 -19.95 16.19
CA SER A 268 -14.51 -20.63 15.57
C SER A 268 -13.63 -19.66 14.77
N PHE A 269 -12.36 -20.02 14.60
CA PHE A 269 -11.47 -19.34 13.67
C PHE A 269 -11.38 -20.16 12.38
N VAL A 270 -11.55 -19.49 11.25
CA VAL A 270 -11.44 -20.11 9.93
C VAL A 270 -10.24 -19.49 9.22
N THR A 271 -9.28 -20.33 8.86
CA THR A 271 -8.13 -19.95 8.05
C THR A 271 -8.41 -20.28 6.60
N TYR A 272 -8.33 -19.26 5.75
CA TYR A 272 -8.35 -19.40 4.30
C TYR A 272 -6.91 -19.33 3.79
N THR A 273 -6.54 -20.24 2.90
CA THR A 273 -5.18 -20.36 2.37
C THR A 273 -5.19 -20.30 0.85
N LEU A 274 -4.34 -19.48 0.25
CA LEU A 274 -3.96 -19.52 -1.16
C LEU A 274 -2.60 -20.19 -1.28
N THR A 275 -2.54 -21.26 -2.05
CA THR A 275 -1.29 -21.89 -2.46
C THR A 275 -1.03 -21.55 -3.92
N VAL A 276 0.03 -20.80 -4.20
CA VAL A 276 0.52 -20.60 -5.56
C VAL A 276 1.01 -21.94 -6.10
N LYS A 277 0.42 -22.39 -7.20
CA LYS A 277 0.81 -23.62 -7.90
C LYS A 277 1.84 -23.35 -8.96
N ASP A 278 1.61 -22.29 -9.72
CA ASP A 278 2.41 -21.95 -10.89
C ASP A 278 2.19 -20.48 -11.24
N ILE A 279 3.23 -19.83 -11.75
CA ILE A 279 3.15 -18.52 -12.38
C ILE A 279 4.03 -18.56 -13.62
N ASP A 280 3.41 -18.39 -14.78
CA ASP A 280 4.03 -18.47 -16.10
C ASP A 280 3.86 -17.13 -16.83
N PRO A 281 4.89 -16.59 -17.51
CA PRO A 281 6.28 -17.03 -17.56
C PRO A 281 7.02 -16.91 -16.21
N SER A 282 8.22 -17.48 -16.15
CA SER A 282 9.10 -17.30 -14.99
C SER A 282 9.51 -15.83 -14.84
N GLY A 283 9.46 -15.31 -13.62
CA GLY A 283 9.93 -13.97 -13.25
C GLY A 283 10.89 -14.02 -12.06
N TYR A 284 11.14 -12.88 -11.42
CA TYR A 284 11.99 -12.80 -10.23
C TYR A 284 11.11 -12.78 -8.97
N ASP A 285 11.39 -13.67 -8.03
CA ASP A 285 10.71 -13.69 -6.73
C ASP A 285 11.34 -12.63 -5.81
N ILE A 286 10.53 -11.70 -5.31
CA ILE A 286 10.98 -10.62 -4.41
C ILE A 286 10.73 -10.99 -2.95
N VAL A 287 9.57 -11.59 -2.67
CA VAL A 287 9.14 -11.92 -1.32
C VAL A 287 8.45 -13.27 -1.33
N ASP A 288 8.87 -14.15 -0.43
CA ASP A 288 8.20 -15.42 -0.17
C ASP A 288 8.12 -15.65 1.36
N THR A 289 7.03 -15.19 1.98
CA THR A 289 6.80 -15.30 3.43
C THR A 289 5.64 -16.26 3.72
N GLU A 290 5.31 -16.43 5.01
CA GLU A 290 4.12 -17.20 5.39
C GLU A 290 2.82 -16.53 4.93
N ASP A 291 2.79 -15.19 4.86
CA ASP A 291 1.56 -14.43 4.60
C ASP A 291 1.43 -13.96 3.15
N TYR A 292 2.56 -13.73 2.46
CA TYR A 292 2.57 -13.14 1.13
C TYR A 292 3.59 -13.79 0.21
N TYR A 293 3.27 -13.75 -1.08
CA TYR A 293 4.15 -14.10 -2.16
C TYR A 293 4.16 -12.96 -3.18
N VAL A 294 5.34 -12.49 -3.58
CA VAL A 294 5.50 -11.40 -4.56
C VAL A 294 6.49 -11.81 -5.64
N ARG A 295 6.02 -11.80 -6.90
CA ARG A 295 6.82 -12.00 -8.11
C ARG A 295 6.81 -10.73 -8.95
N LYS A 296 7.95 -10.42 -9.57
CA LYS A 296 8.10 -9.24 -10.43
C LYS A 296 8.79 -9.57 -11.75
N TYR A 297 8.38 -8.84 -12.78
CA TYR A 297 9.04 -8.75 -14.07
C TYR A 297 9.47 -7.29 -14.24
N GLU A 298 10.77 -7.04 -14.41
CA GLU A 298 11.34 -5.70 -14.61
C GLU A 298 11.88 -5.55 -16.02
N ASP A 299 11.98 -4.30 -16.46
CA ASP A 299 12.59 -3.89 -17.74
C ASP A 299 12.05 -4.73 -18.91
N LEU A 300 10.73 -4.64 -19.12
CA LEU A 300 9.98 -5.41 -20.11
C LEU A 300 10.35 -4.98 -21.53
N THR A 301 11.50 -5.48 -21.98
CA THR A 301 12.10 -5.24 -23.30
C THR A 301 11.60 -6.23 -24.35
N THR A 302 10.98 -7.32 -23.93
CA THR A 302 10.36 -8.33 -24.80
C THR A 302 8.87 -8.46 -24.47
N PRO A 303 7.99 -8.60 -25.49
CA PRO A 303 6.58 -8.85 -25.24
C PRO A 303 6.36 -10.13 -24.43
N LEU A 304 5.42 -10.10 -23.48
CA LEU A 304 4.99 -11.28 -22.73
C LEU A 304 3.66 -11.75 -23.28
N ASN A 305 3.59 -13.02 -23.70
CA ASN A 305 2.39 -13.56 -24.33
C ASN A 305 1.20 -13.54 -23.37
N ASP A 306 1.32 -14.23 -22.24
CA ASP A 306 0.34 -14.24 -21.16
C ASP A 306 1.07 -14.26 -19.82
N VAL A 307 0.49 -13.65 -18.80
CA VAL A 307 0.97 -13.79 -17.41
C VAL A 307 -0.13 -14.50 -16.63
N ILE A 308 0.07 -15.79 -16.41
CA ILE A 308 -0.92 -16.71 -15.84
C ILE A 308 -0.50 -17.09 -14.43
N VAL A 309 -1.40 -16.88 -13.47
CA VAL A 309 -1.21 -17.27 -12.07
C VAL A 309 -2.21 -18.36 -11.72
N LYS A 310 -1.72 -19.53 -11.33
CA LYS A 310 -2.55 -20.65 -10.86
C LYS A 310 -2.48 -20.71 -9.34
N VAL A 311 -3.62 -20.57 -8.67
CA VAL A 311 -3.72 -20.67 -7.21
C VAL A 311 -4.73 -21.72 -6.80
N LYS A 312 -4.42 -22.43 -5.70
CA LYS A 312 -5.36 -23.34 -5.05
C LYS A 312 -5.87 -22.72 -3.76
N VAL A 313 -7.19 -22.70 -3.58
CA VAL A 313 -7.84 -22.25 -2.35
C VAL A 313 -8.05 -23.44 -1.41
N GLY A 314 -7.57 -23.29 -0.17
CA GLY A 314 -7.84 -24.18 0.95
C GLY A 314 -8.61 -23.47 2.07
N LYS A 315 -9.29 -24.25 2.91
CA LYS A 315 -10.03 -23.76 4.08
C LYS A 315 -9.86 -24.73 5.25
N THR A 316 -9.41 -24.20 6.39
CA THR A 316 -9.26 -24.95 7.64
C THR A 316 -10.06 -24.28 8.74
N ILE A 317 -10.81 -25.05 9.53
CA ILE A 317 -11.57 -24.55 10.68
C ILE A 317 -10.83 -25.00 11.94
N SER A 318 -10.32 -24.03 12.70
CA SER A 318 -9.77 -24.29 14.02
C SER A 318 -10.90 -24.23 15.05
N PRO A 319 -11.00 -25.23 15.95
CA PRO A 319 -11.96 -25.17 17.04
C PRO A 319 -11.69 -23.93 17.90
N PRO A 320 -12.69 -23.46 18.67
CA PRO A 320 -12.51 -22.32 19.56
C PRO A 320 -11.36 -22.60 20.53
N ASP A 321 -10.41 -21.69 20.63
CA ASP A 321 -9.49 -21.70 21.77
C ASP A 321 -10.34 -21.47 23.02
N TYR A 322 -10.46 -22.50 23.85
CA TYR A 322 -11.11 -22.43 25.14
C TYR A 322 -10.04 -22.36 26.23
N PRO A 323 -9.41 -21.20 26.47
CA PRO A 323 -8.40 -21.06 27.52
C PRO A 323 -8.96 -21.43 28.91
N TRP A 324 -10.28 -21.32 29.10
CA TRP A 324 -10.96 -21.79 30.30
C TRP A 324 -10.91 -23.32 30.48
N MET A 325 -10.79 -24.12 29.41
CA MET A 325 -10.62 -25.58 29.53
C MET A 325 -9.25 -25.91 30.12
N ALA A 326 -8.18 -25.22 29.68
CA ALA A 326 -6.85 -25.38 30.27
C ALA A 326 -6.85 -24.99 31.76
N ILE A 327 -7.54 -23.90 32.11
CA ILE A 327 -7.71 -23.48 33.51
C ILE A 327 -8.53 -24.52 34.30
N ALA A 328 -9.63 -25.02 33.75
CA ALA A 328 -10.48 -26.03 34.40
C ALA A 328 -9.74 -27.36 34.62
N ILE A 329 -8.95 -27.82 33.64
CA ILE A 329 -8.09 -29.00 33.77
C ILE A 329 -7.04 -28.76 34.87
N GLY A 330 -6.44 -27.57 34.91
CA GLY A 330 -5.49 -27.18 35.97
C GLY A 330 -6.11 -27.23 37.37
N ILE A 331 -7.34 -26.71 37.52
CA ILE A 331 -8.10 -26.74 38.79
C ILE A 331 -8.42 -28.18 39.20
N ILE A 332 -8.90 -29.02 38.27
CA ILE A 332 -9.21 -30.43 38.54
C ILE A 332 -7.95 -31.18 38.99
N ALA A 333 -6.82 -30.98 38.29
CA ALA A 333 -5.55 -31.57 38.67
C ALA A 333 -5.11 -31.14 40.08
N LEU A 334 -5.28 -29.86 40.43
CA LEU A 334 -4.97 -29.32 41.75
C LEU A 334 -5.84 -29.98 42.85
N ILE A 335 -7.15 -30.10 42.62
CA ILE A 335 -8.09 -30.75 43.55
C ILE A 335 -7.68 -32.21 43.79
N VAL A 336 -7.36 -32.96 42.72
CA VAL A 336 -6.91 -34.35 42.84
C VAL A 336 -5.64 -34.45 43.69
N VAL A 337 -4.65 -33.57 43.46
CA VAL A 337 -3.41 -33.53 44.25
C VAL A 337 -3.69 -33.25 45.73
N ILE A 338 -4.58 -32.30 46.03
CA ILE A 338 -4.98 -31.97 47.41
C ILE A 338 -5.65 -33.18 48.07
N CYS A 339 -6.65 -33.80 47.42
CA CYS A 339 -7.34 -34.97 47.95
C CYS A 339 -6.40 -36.16 48.20
N VAL A 340 -5.46 -36.42 47.29
CA VAL A 340 -4.44 -37.48 47.47
C VAL A 340 -3.51 -37.16 48.65
N LYS A 341 -3.11 -35.90 48.82
CA LYS A 341 -2.24 -35.46 49.90
C LYS A 341 -2.96 -35.55 51.26
N GLU A 342 -4.21 -35.11 51.36
CA GLU A 342 -5.04 -35.27 52.55
C GLU A 342 -5.31 -36.74 52.88
N GLY A 343 -5.61 -37.57 51.88
CA GLY A 343 -5.76 -39.01 52.05
C GLY A 343 -4.50 -39.68 52.61
N LYS A 344 -3.31 -39.27 52.15
CA LYS A 344 -2.02 -39.73 52.71
C LYS A 344 -1.80 -39.24 54.14
N ILE A 345 -2.19 -38.01 54.46
CA ILE A 345 -2.09 -37.45 55.83
C ILE A 345 -3.03 -38.20 56.78
N LYS A 346 -4.28 -38.44 56.40
CA LYS A 346 -5.23 -39.25 57.19
C LYS A 346 -4.71 -40.67 57.42
N LYS A 347 -4.19 -41.35 56.39
CA LYS A 347 -3.55 -42.67 56.55
C LYS A 347 -2.35 -42.66 57.49
N ARG A 348 -1.50 -41.61 57.43
CA ARG A 348 -0.37 -41.45 58.37
C ARG A 348 -0.84 -41.21 59.80
N ASN A 349 -1.91 -40.44 60.01
CA ASN A 349 -2.45 -40.16 61.34
C ASN A 349 -3.16 -41.38 61.95
N ILE A 350 -3.85 -42.18 61.14
CA ILE A 350 -4.43 -43.47 61.57
C ILE A 350 -3.32 -44.43 61.99
N LYS A 351 -2.29 -44.62 61.14
CA LYS A 351 -1.14 -45.49 61.46
C LYS A 351 -0.35 -45.03 62.69
N ARG A 352 -0.28 -43.72 62.96
CA ARG A 352 0.30 -43.19 64.21
C ARG A 352 -0.57 -43.54 65.41
N ARG A 353 -1.89 -43.37 65.34
CA ARG A 353 -2.80 -43.73 66.44
C ARG A 353 -2.76 -45.22 66.78
N GLU A 354 -2.65 -46.10 65.78
CA GLU A 354 -2.50 -47.55 65.98
C GLU A 354 -1.17 -47.93 66.66
N ASN A 355 -0.12 -47.12 66.54
CA ASN A 355 1.16 -47.35 67.23
C ASN A 355 1.21 -46.78 68.66
N PHE A 356 0.18 -46.04 69.09
CA PHE A 356 0.08 -45.42 70.43
C PHE A 356 -0.93 -46.14 71.35
N LEU A 357 -1.68 -47.11 70.82
CA LEU A 357 -2.51 -48.06 71.58
C LEU A 357 -1.77 -49.40 71.63
#